data_AF-A0A955A337-F1
#
_entry.id   AF-A0A955A337-F1
#
_cell.length_a   1.000
_cell.length_b   1.000
_cell.length_c   1.000
_cell.angle_alpha   90.00
_cell.angle_beta   90.00
_cell.angle_gamma   90.00
#
_symmetry.space_group_name_H-M   'P 1'
#
loop_
_entity.id
_entity.type
_entity.pdbx_description
1 polymer ?
#
loop_
_entity_poly.entity_id
_entity_poly.type
_entity_poly.pdbx_seq_one_letter_code
_entity_poly.pdbx_strand_id
1 'polypeptide(L)'
;NSGRPTLKHVLDFTTQLSVMIRAGIGLRSALEGIAEQTDHARFRQIILGLKSDVESGKQFSEALARHPKLFNPLYVNMVRASEMSGSFGQMLDRIAQYTAQQIETKKMVVGAMIYPGVIASMAVGVTIFLLTFVLPKFAAVFEGKEDALPWSTIFLMNLSDFMVHNWPIVLGVGVVLGVGLIIFLKTALGRVWLDTMKLATPIFRRM
;
A
#
# COMPACT_ATOMS: atom_id res chain seq x y z
N ASN A 1 -7.51 -15.40 13.53
CA ASN A 1 -7.12 -14.29 12.62
C ASN A 1 -6.35 -14.87 11.43
N SER A 2 -6.97 -15.03 10.25
CA SER A 2 -6.46 -15.81 9.09
C SER A 2 -5.90 -14.95 7.93
N GLY A 3 -5.61 -13.67 8.21
CA GLY A 3 -5.12 -12.70 7.25
C GLY A 3 -3.76 -13.06 6.60
N ARG A 4 -3.31 -12.22 5.67
CA ARG A 4 -1.92 -12.28 5.19
C ARG A 4 -1.02 -11.62 6.24
N PRO A 5 0.12 -12.22 6.63
CA PRO A 5 1.06 -11.58 7.53
C PRO A 5 1.54 -10.25 6.95
N THR A 6 1.88 -9.31 7.82
CA THR A 6 2.25 -7.94 7.47
C THR A 6 3.67 -7.63 7.94
N LEU A 7 4.25 -6.52 7.47
CA LEU A 7 5.56 -6.04 7.92
C LEU A 7 5.66 -5.84 9.44
N LYS A 8 4.54 -5.58 10.13
CA LYS A 8 4.52 -5.49 11.59
C LYS A 8 4.89 -6.84 12.24
N HIS A 9 4.33 -7.94 11.74
CA HIS A 9 4.67 -9.28 12.25
C HIS A 9 6.13 -9.61 12.01
N VAL A 10 6.68 -9.19 10.86
CA VAL A 10 8.11 -9.33 10.55
C VAL A 10 8.95 -8.52 11.55
N LEU A 11 8.59 -7.26 11.82
CA LEU A 11 9.28 -6.42 12.81
C LEU A 11 9.28 -7.06 14.20
N ASP A 12 8.11 -7.52 14.67
CA ASP A 12 7.97 -8.14 15.99
C ASP A 12 8.83 -9.42 16.07
N PHE A 13 8.78 -10.27 15.04
CA PHE A 13 9.62 -11.45 14.90
C PHE A 13 11.11 -11.13 14.92
N THR A 14 11.58 -10.18 14.10
CA THR A 14 12.99 -9.81 14.02
C THR A 14 13.50 -9.26 15.35
N THR A 15 12.67 -8.46 16.03
CA THR A 15 13.00 -7.87 17.34
C THR A 15 13.15 -8.96 18.41
N GLN A 16 12.17 -9.87 18.50
CA GLN A 16 12.23 -10.97 19.47
C GLN A 16 13.40 -11.91 19.17
N LEU A 17 13.63 -12.24 17.90
CA LEU A 17 14.76 -13.06 17.48
C LEU A 17 16.09 -12.40 17.84
N SER A 18 16.23 -11.08 17.62
CA SER A 18 17.43 -10.35 18.01
C SER A 18 17.71 -10.46 19.52
N VAL A 19 16.68 -10.23 20.34
CA VAL A 19 16.78 -10.30 21.80
C VAL A 19 17.20 -11.70 22.25
N MET A 20 16.56 -12.75 21.72
CA MET A 20 16.86 -14.13 22.08
C MET A 20 18.28 -14.54 21.67
N ILE A 21 18.70 -14.21 20.44
CA ILE A 21 20.04 -14.53 19.96
C ILE A 21 21.11 -13.78 20.77
N ARG A 22 20.88 -12.51 21.10
CA ARG A 22 21.79 -11.74 21.97
C ARG A 22 21.87 -12.30 23.39
N ALA A 23 20.80 -12.93 23.88
CA ALA A 23 20.79 -13.65 25.14
C ALA A 23 21.48 -15.03 25.07
N GLY A 24 22.04 -15.40 23.91
CA GLY A 24 22.72 -16.68 23.70
C GLY A 24 21.78 -17.86 23.44
N ILE A 25 20.48 -17.61 23.25
CA ILE A 25 19.51 -18.66 22.88
C ILE A 25 19.81 -19.08 21.45
N GLY A 26 19.94 -20.39 21.21
CA GLY A 26 20.17 -20.93 19.88
C GLY A 26 19.00 -20.63 18.92
N LEU A 27 19.30 -20.41 17.64
CA LEU A 27 18.33 -20.03 16.61
C LEU A 27 17.08 -20.92 16.57
N ARG A 28 17.27 -22.24 16.66
CA ARG A 28 16.17 -23.21 16.67
C ARG A 28 15.18 -22.97 17.81
N SER A 29 15.69 -22.83 19.03
CA SER A 29 14.88 -22.60 20.24
C SER A 29 14.25 -21.22 20.22
N ALA A 30 14.93 -20.22 19.67
CA ALA A 30 14.37 -18.89 19.48
C ALA A 30 13.18 -18.91 18.50
N LEU A 31 13.31 -19.60 17.36
CA LEU A 31 12.22 -19.74 16.39
C LEU A 31 11.01 -20.48 16.98
N GLU A 32 11.24 -21.51 17.79
CA GLU A 32 10.19 -22.24 18.50
C GLU A 32 9.44 -21.34 19.49
N GLY A 33 10.17 -20.66 20.38
CA GLY A 33 9.56 -19.76 21.36
C GLY A 33 8.76 -18.62 20.72
N ILE A 34 9.26 -18.05 19.62
CA ILE A 34 8.53 -17.00 18.89
C ILE A 34 7.29 -17.55 18.18
N ALA A 35 7.35 -18.78 17.66
CA ALA A 35 6.19 -19.42 17.04
C ALA A 35 5.06 -19.67 18.05
N GLU A 36 5.40 -20.08 19.27
CA GLU A 36 4.45 -20.28 20.37
C GLU A 36 3.78 -18.96 20.80
N GLN A 37 4.56 -17.88 20.88
CA GLN A 37 4.06 -16.55 21.25
C GLN A 37 3.28 -15.85 20.14
N THR A 38 3.43 -16.26 18.88
CA THR A 38 2.76 -15.63 17.74
C THR A 38 1.28 -16.00 17.68
N ASP A 39 0.38 -15.04 17.86
CA ASP A 39 -1.08 -15.26 17.72
C ASP A 39 -1.56 -15.47 16.27
N HIS A 40 -0.76 -15.01 15.30
CA HIS A 40 -1.14 -15.06 13.89
C HIS A 40 -0.86 -16.44 13.27
N ALA A 41 -1.89 -17.29 13.18
CA ALA A 41 -1.80 -18.68 12.72
C ALA A 41 -0.95 -18.90 11.44
N ARG A 42 -1.17 -18.13 10.37
CA ARG A 42 -0.38 -18.26 9.12
C ARG A 42 1.09 -17.86 9.30
N PHE A 43 1.39 -16.90 10.17
CA PHE A 43 2.75 -16.46 10.42
C PHE A 43 3.48 -17.46 11.31
N ARG A 44 2.79 -18.02 12.30
CA ARG A 44 3.26 -19.17 13.08
C ARG A 44 3.69 -20.33 12.18
N GLN A 45 2.87 -20.71 11.20
CA GLN A 45 3.23 -21.77 10.24
C GLN A 45 4.49 -21.43 9.43
N ILE A 46 4.68 -20.16 9.05
CA ILE A 46 5.90 -19.72 8.37
C ILE A 46 7.10 -19.88 9.29
N ILE A 47 7.02 -19.42 10.54
CA ILE A 47 8.12 -19.53 11.53
C ILE A 47 8.47 -21.00 11.79
N LEU A 48 7.47 -21.88 11.95
CA LEU A 48 7.69 -23.32 12.10
C LEU A 48 8.36 -23.94 10.86
N GLY A 49 8.00 -23.47 9.66
CA GLY A 49 8.69 -23.85 8.42
C GLY A 49 10.16 -23.41 8.41
N LEU A 50 10.45 -22.18 8.84
CA LEU A 50 11.82 -21.69 8.99
C LEU A 50 12.62 -22.54 10.00
N LYS A 51 12.00 -22.89 11.14
CA LYS A 51 12.58 -23.79 12.15
C LYS A 51 12.97 -25.13 11.52
N SER A 52 12.04 -25.76 10.81
CA SER A 52 12.26 -27.06 10.17
C SER A 52 13.39 -27.03 9.14
N ASP A 53 13.53 -25.96 8.37
CA ASP A 53 14.66 -25.82 7.44
C ASP A 53 16.00 -25.73 8.15
N VAL A 54 16.08 -24.91 9.20
CA VAL A 54 17.30 -24.74 10.00
C VAL A 54 17.67 -26.06 10.69
N GLU A 55 16.69 -26.82 11.18
CA GLU A 55 16.88 -28.16 11.72
C GLU A 55 17.40 -29.16 10.68
N SER A 56 16.96 -29.03 9.43
CA SER A 56 17.47 -29.83 8.31
C SER A 56 18.86 -29.40 7.80
N GLY A 57 19.46 -28.38 8.42
CA GLY A 57 20.80 -27.89 8.09
C GLY A 57 20.86 -26.88 6.96
N LYS A 58 19.72 -26.36 6.48
CA LYS A 58 19.70 -25.27 5.49
C LYS A 58 20.09 -23.95 6.14
N GLN A 59 20.65 -23.05 5.34
CA GLN A 59 20.88 -21.68 5.80
C GLN A 59 19.55 -20.99 6.10
N PHE A 60 19.50 -20.22 7.18
CA PHE A 60 18.32 -19.46 7.56
C PHE A 60 18.02 -18.36 6.52
N SER A 61 19.03 -17.76 5.90
CA SER A 61 18.82 -16.82 4.79
C SER A 61 18.10 -17.45 3.59
N GLU A 62 18.39 -18.72 3.26
CA GLU A 62 17.69 -19.46 2.20
C GLU A 62 16.25 -19.77 2.57
N ALA A 63 15.99 -20.15 3.82
CA ALA A 63 14.65 -20.40 4.33
C ALA A 63 13.78 -19.12 4.23
N LEU A 64 14.33 -17.97 4.62
CA LEU A 64 13.67 -16.67 4.51
C LEU A 64 13.38 -16.27 3.04
N ALA A 65 14.30 -16.58 2.13
CA ALA A 65 14.19 -16.24 0.71
C ALA A 65 12.94 -16.85 0.04
N ARG A 66 12.39 -17.95 0.57
CA ARG A 66 11.15 -18.56 0.09
C ARG A 66 9.89 -17.73 0.37
N HIS A 67 10.00 -16.70 1.21
CA HIS A 67 8.91 -15.79 1.55
C HIS A 67 9.22 -14.33 1.16
N PRO A 68 9.45 -14.02 -0.14
CA PRO A 68 9.93 -12.71 -0.60
C PRO A 68 8.95 -11.56 -0.37
N LYS A 69 7.66 -11.86 -0.13
CA LYS A 69 6.64 -10.85 0.20
C LYS A 69 6.73 -10.35 1.64
N LEU A 70 7.40 -11.11 2.52
CA LEU A 70 7.59 -10.77 3.93
C LEU A 70 9.04 -10.36 4.20
N PHE A 71 9.99 -11.14 3.69
CA PHE A 71 11.41 -10.87 3.81
C PHE A 71 11.95 -10.39 2.46
N ASN A 72 12.15 -9.09 2.34
CA ASN A 72 12.64 -8.49 1.10
C ASN A 72 14.11 -8.89 0.83
N PRO A 73 14.63 -8.67 -0.40
CA PRO A 73 16.00 -9.06 -0.74
C PRO A 73 17.06 -8.46 0.18
N LEU A 74 16.86 -7.23 0.66
CA LEU A 74 17.78 -6.57 1.59
C LEU A 74 17.83 -7.29 2.95
N TYR A 75 16.67 -7.66 3.50
CA TYR A 75 16.54 -8.44 4.73
C TYR A 75 17.32 -9.76 4.58
N VAL A 76 17.04 -10.51 3.51
CA VAL A 76 17.68 -11.81 3.26
C VAL A 76 19.19 -11.68 3.12
N ASN A 77 19.67 -10.67 2.39
CA ASN A 77 21.10 -10.44 2.18
C ASN A 77 21.82 -10.01 3.48
N MET A 78 21.18 -9.19 4.32
CA MET A 78 21.74 -8.83 5.63
C MET A 78 21.86 -10.05 6.54
N VAL A 79 20.84 -10.92 6.58
CA VAL A 79 20.92 -12.19 7.31
C VAL A 79 22.02 -13.10 6.76
N ARG A 80 22.13 -13.24 5.43
CA ARG A 80 23.21 -14.04 4.82
C ARG A 80 24.59 -13.54 5.22
N ALA A 81 24.79 -12.22 5.24
CA ALA A 81 26.03 -11.61 5.68
C ALA A 81 26.32 -11.87 7.18
N SER A 82 25.29 -11.92 8.03
CA SER A 82 25.46 -12.21 9.45
C SER A 82 25.69 -13.69 9.74
N GLU A 83 25.16 -14.61 8.93
CA GLU A 83 25.45 -16.05 9.00
C GLU A 83 26.94 -16.33 8.76
N MET A 84 27.56 -15.64 7.79
CA MET A 84 28.99 -15.81 7.49
C MET A 84 29.91 -15.15 8.52
N SER A 85 29.49 -14.02 9.10
CA SER A 85 30.31 -13.21 10.02
C SER A 85 30.09 -13.51 11.50
N GLY A 86 29.12 -14.36 11.84
CA GLY A 86 28.78 -14.72 13.22
C GLY A 86 28.12 -13.60 14.04
N SER A 87 27.91 -12.40 13.46
CA SER A 87 27.32 -11.24 14.16
C SER A 87 25.80 -11.17 13.97
N PHE A 88 25.12 -12.25 14.35
CA PHE A 88 23.70 -12.42 14.05
C PHE A 88 22.79 -11.47 14.84
N GLY A 89 23.03 -11.31 16.14
CA GLY A 89 22.23 -10.42 17.00
C GLY A 89 22.28 -8.95 16.57
N GLN A 90 23.47 -8.39 16.37
CA GLN A 90 23.61 -6.98 15.95
C GLN A 90 22.99 -6.72 14.57
N MET A 91 23.07 -7.69 13.65
CA MET A 91 22.47 -7.53 12.34
C MET A 91 20.94 -7.56 12.41
N LEU A 92 20.35 -8.44 13.23
CA LEU A 92 18.91 -8.45 13.45
C LEU A 92 18.39 -7.13 14.04
N ASP A 93 19.13 -6.51 14.97
CA ASP A 93 18.79 -5.17 15.48
C ASP A 93 18.73 -4.12 14.37
N ARG A 94 19.73 -4.10 13.47
CA ARG A 94 19.74 -3.20 12.31
C ARG A 94 18.57 -3.47 11.37
N ILE A 95 18.27 -4.75 11.11
CA ILE A 95 17.14 -5.15 10.28
C ILE A 95 15.81 -4.70 10.92
N ALA A 96 15.65 -4.85 12.24
CA ALA A 96 14.46 -4.41 12.97
C ALA A 96 14.30 -2.89 12.90
N GLN A 97 15.36 -2.12 13.15
CA GLN A 97 15.35 -0.66 13.03
C GLN A 97 14.96 -0.19 11.62
N TYR A 98 15.55 -0.80 10.60
CA TYR A 98 15.23 -0.51 9.21
C TYR A 98 13.76 -0.81 8.89
N THR A 99 13.26 -1.96 9.34
CA THR A 99 11.86 -2.35 9.13
C THR A 99 10.90 -1.42 9.86
N ALA A 100 11.24 -0.98 11.08
CA ALA A 100 10.47 0.00 11.83
C ALA A 100 10.40 1.34 11.09
N GLN A 101 11.52 1.83 10.59
CA GLN A 101 11.59 3.06 9.79
C GLN A 101 10.72 2.95 8.52
N GLN A 102 10.76 1.82 7.82
CA GLN A 102 9.90 1.59 6.65
C GLN A 102 8.40 1.67 7.00
N ILE A 103 8.00 1.09 8.14
CA ILE A 103 6.61 1.13 8.61
C ILE A 103 6.22 2.57 8.95
N GLU A 104 7.08 3.32 9.62
CA GLU A 104 6.83 4.71 9.99
C GLU A 104 6.73 5.62 8.77
N THR A 105 7.68 5.54 7.84
CA THR A 105 7.64 6.30 6.58
C THR A 105 6.36 6.01 5.81
N LYS A 106 5.95 4.75 5.73
CA LYS A 106 4.68 4.38 5.09
C LYS A 106 3.48 5.00 5.81
N LYS A 107 3.45 4.98 7.15
CA LYS A 107 2.38 5.61 7.93
C LYS A 107 2.33 7.13 7.71
N MET A 108 3.47 7.81 7.67
CA MET A 108 3.54 9.25 7.40
C MET A 108 2.98 9.61 6.03
N VAL A 109 3.40 8.88 4.98
CA VAL A 109 2.90 9.10 3.61
C VAL A 109 1.39 8.85 3.53
N VAL A 110 0.90 7.75 4.11
CA VAL A 110 -0.54 7.46 4.12
C VAL A 110 -1.29 8.54 4.90
N GLY A 111 -0.79 8.95 6.06
CA GLY A 111 -1.38 10.00 6.87
C GLY A 111 -1.50 11.34 6.13
N ALA A 112 -0.44 11.76 5.44
CA ALA A 112 -0.42 13.01 4.67
C ALA A 112 -1.43 13.01 3.51
N MET A 113 -1.78 11.85 2.95
CA MET A 113 -2.72 11.71 1.84
C MET A 113 -4.19 11.70 2.28
N ILE A 114 -4.48 11.53 3.58
CA ILE A 114 -5.87 11.47 4.08
C ILE A 114 -6.59 12.80 3.82
N TYR A 115 -6.00 13.93 4.19
CA TYR A 115 -6.65 15.25 4.05
C TYR A 115 -6.93 15.62 2.58
N PRO A 116 -5.96 15.53 1.64
CA PRO A 116 -6.24 15.72 0.22
C PRO A 116 -7.30 14.76 -0.32
N GLY A 117 -7.26 13.49 0.11
CA GLY A 117 -8.25 12.49 -0.30
C GLY A 117 -9.67 12.85 0.13
N VAL A 118 -9.86 13.27 1.38
CA VAL A 118 -11.17 13.68 1.92
C VAL A 118 -11.71 14.90 1.16
N ILE A 119 -10.93 15.97 1.04
CA ILE A 119 -11.40 17.19 0.35
C ILE A 119 -11.68 16.94 -1.12
N ALA A 120 -10.81 16.22 -1.82
CA ALA A 120 -11.04 15.87 -3.22
C ALA A 120 -12.33 15.06 -3.39
N SER A 121 -12.56 14.08 -2.50
CA SER A 121 -13.80 13.29 -2.53
C SER A 121 -15.06 14.13 -2.28
N MET A 122 -14.99 15.08 -1.34
CA MET A 122 -16.09 16.01 -1.06
C MET A 122 -16.34 16.95 -2.24
N ALA A 123 -15.29 17.52 -2.82
CA ALA A 123 -15.40 18.42 -3.98
C ALA A 123 -16.08 17.71 -5.16
N VAL A 124 -15.61 16.49 -5.50
CA VAL A 124 -16.22 15.68 -6.56
C VAL A 124 -17.67 15.34 -6.23
N GLY A 125 -17.96 14.92 -5.00
CA GLY A 125 -19.32 14.60 -4.56
C GLY A 125 -20.28 15.80 -4.66
N VAL A 126 -19.86 16.97 -4.20
CA VAL A 126 -20.64 18.21 -4.30
C VAL A 126 -20.86 18.62 -5.75
N THR A 127 -19.83 18.55 -6.61
CA THR A 127 -19.98 18.86 -8.03
C THR A 127 -20.98 17.93 -8.71
N ILE A 128 -20.90 16.62 -8.48
CA ILE A 128 -21.87 15.65 -9.03
C ILE A 128 -23.29 15.95 -8.55
N PHE A 129 -23.45 16.28 -7.26
CA PHE A 129 -24.74 16.66 -6.69
C PHE A 129 -25.31 17.91 -7.36
N LEU A 130 -24.51 18.96 -7.53
CA LEU A 130 -24.93 20.20 -8.18
C LEU A 130 -25.35 19.95 -9.64
N LEU A 131 -24.55 19.20 -10.41
CA LEU A 131 -24.84 18.91 -11.81
C LEU A 131 -26.08 18.03 -11.97
N THR A 132 -26.32 17.06 -11.08
CA THR A 132 -27.42 16.10 -11.24
C THR A 132 -28.75 16.61 -10.68
N PHE A 133 -28.73 17.39 -9.60
CA PHE A 133 -29.97 17.80 -8.89
C PHE A 133 -30.30 19.27 -9.00
N VAL A 134 -29.29 20.15 -8.99
CA VAL A 134 -29.49 21.59 -8.92
C VAL A 134 -29.56 22.20 -10.31
N LEU A 135 -28.61 21.87 -11.18
CA LEU A 135 -28.51 22.47 -12.51
C LEU A 135 -29.73 22.21 -13.42
N PRO A 136 -30.36 21.01 -13.45
CA PRO A 136 -31.56 20.78 -14.28
C PRO A 136 -32.73 21.69 -13.90
N LYS A 137 -32.86 22.02 -12.61
CA LYS A 137 -33.90 22.95 -12.13
C LYS A 137 -33.66 24.37 -12.63
N PHE A 138 -32.40 24.78 -12.77
CA PHE A 138 -32.05 26.05 -13.37
C PHE A 138 -32.27 26.04 -14.88
N ALA A 139 -31.94 24.95 -15.57
CA ALA A 139 -32.16 24.82 -17.02
C ALA A 139 -33.63 25.08 -17.40
N ALA A 140 -34.59 24.53 -16.63
CA ALA A 140 -36.02 24.77 -16.82
C ALA A 140 -36.44 26.26 -16.70
N VAL A 141 -35.67 27.10 -16.00
CA VAL A 141 -35.94 28.55 -15.88
C VAL A 141 -35.49 29.33 -17.12
N PHE A 142 -34.53 28.78 -17.89
CA PHE A 142 -33.97 29.40 -19.09
C PHE A 142 -34.58 28.87 -20.40
N GLU A 143 -35.54 27.96 -20.29
CA GLU A 143 -36.26 27.37 -21.42
C GLU A 143 -36.91 28.49 -22.27
N GLY A 144 -36.61 28.52 -23.58
CA GLY A 144 -37.07 29.56 -24.50
C GLY A 144 -36.21 30.83 -24.60
N LYS A 145 -35.06 30.91 -23.91
CA LYS A 145 -34.06 32.00 -24.05
C LYS A 145 -32.67 31.48 -24.48
N GLU A 146 -32.66 30.39 -25.23
CA GLU A 146 -31.48 29.61 -25.58
C GLU A 146 -30.46 30.42 -26.41
N ASP A 147 -30.92 31.33 -27.27
CA ASP A 147 -30.07 32.17 -28.14
C ASP A 147 -29.27 33.25 -27.37
N ALA A 148 -29.60 33.52 -26.11
CA ALA A 148 -28.97 34.57 -25.31
C ALA A 148 -27.90 34.04 -24.33
N LEU A 149 -27.67 32.72 -24.29
CA LEU A 149 -26.79 32.10 -23.29
C LEU A 149 -25.32 32.07 -23.73
N PRO A 150 -24.37 32.42 -22.85
CA PRO A 150 -22.95 32.22 -23.10
C PRO A 150 -22.59 30.75 -23.28
N TRP A 151 -21.55 30.48 -24.09
CA TRP A 151 -21.11 29.12 -24.43
C TRP A 151 -20.78 28.23 -23.21
N SER A 152 -20.30 28.83 -22.12
CA SER A 152 -19.97 28.12 -20.88
C SER A 152 -21.21 27.55 -20.17
N THR A 153 -22.33 28.26 -20.20
CA THR A 153 -23.60 27.82 -19.62
C THR A 153 -24.21 26.68 -20.44
N ILE A 154 -24.16 26.78 -21.77
CA ILE A 154 -24.65 25.73 -22.69
C ILE A 154 -23.84 24.43 -22.50
N PHE A 155 -22.51 24.52 -22.40
CA PHE A 155 -21.66 23.37 -22.11
C PHE A 155 -22.02 22.71 -20.77
N LEU A 156 -22.24 23.51 -19.73
CA LEU A 156 -22.65 23.03 -18.40
C LEU A 156 -24.02 22.33 -18.43
N MET A 157 -25.01 22.90 -19.12
CA MET A 157 -26.34 22.30 -19.27
C MET A 157 -26.26 20.97 -20.02
N ASN A 158 -25.55 20.92 -21.15
CA ASN A 158 -25.34 19.69 -21.91
C ASN A 158 -24.64 18.60 -21.07
N LEU A 159 -23.67 18.98 -20.23
CA LEU A 159 -22.98 18.06 -19.33
C LEU A 159 -23.92 17.51 -18.24
N SER A 160 -24.80 18.36 -17.71
CA SER A 160 -25.85 17.98 -16.76
C SER A 160 -26.87 17.04 -17.38
N ASP A 161 -27.41 17.37 -18.56
CA ASP A 161 -28.40 16.55 -19.24
C ASP A 161 -27.82 15.18 -19.61
N PHE A 162 -26.57 15.14 -20.05
CA PHE A 162 -25.83 13.90 -20.25
C PHE A 162 -25.72 13.09 -18.95
N MET A 163 -25.38 13.73 -17.82
CA MET A 163 -25.23 13.07 -16.52
C MET A 163 -26.55 12.49 -15.98
N VAL A 164 -27.64 13.23 -16.09
CA VAL A 164 -28.97 12.82 -15.58
C VAL A 164 -29.58 11.74 -16.46
N HIS A 165 -29.58 11.93 -17.79
CA HIS A 165 -30.20 11.00 -18.73
C HIS A 165 -29.42 9.68 -18.84
N ASN A 166 -28.09 9.73 -18.74
CA ASN A 166 -27.21 8.57 -18.91
C ASN A 166 -26.53 8.14 -17.60
N TRP A 167 -27.19 8.30 -16.44
CA TRP A 167 -26.60 7.96 -15.14
C TRP A 167 -26.00 6.55 -15.03
N PRO A 168 -26.56 5.47 -15.65
CA PRO A 168 -25.95 4.14 -15.59
C PRO A 168 -24.65 4.06 -16.39
N ILE A 169 -24.57 4.79 -17.51
CA ILE A 169 -23.37 4.87 -18.36
C ILE A 169 -22.29 5.69 -17.65
N VAL A 170 -22.66 6.78 -16.97
CA VAL A 170 -21.72 7.58 -16.17
C VAL A 170 -21.09 6.75 -15.05
N LEU A 171 -21.89 5.98 -14.31
CA LEU A 171 -21.36 5.05 -13.30
C LEU A 171 -20.50 3.96 -13.95
N GLY A 172 -20.95 3.38 -15.07
CA GLY A 172 -20.20 2.38 -15.82
C GLY A 172 -18.83 2.90 -16.28
N VAL A 173 -18.78 4.09 -16.87
CA VAL A 173 -17.55 4.76 -17.30
C VAL A 173 -16.67 5.12 -16.10
N GLY A 174 -17.24 5.58 -14.99
CA GLY A 174 -16.50 5.84 -13.76
C GLY A 174 -15.83 4.58 -13.19
N VAL A 175 -16.54 3.46 -13.18
CA VAL A 175 -16.00 2.16 -12.76
C VAL A 175 -14.95 1.64 -13.76
N VAL A 176 -15.20 1.74 -15.06
CA VAL A 176 -14.26 1.32 -16.12
C VAL A 176 -12.99 2.16 -16.10
N LEU A 177 -13.10 3.48 -15.93
CA LEU A 177 -11.94 4.36 -15.76
C LEU A 177 -11.23 4.06 -14.45
N GLY A 178 -11.93 3.87 -13.33
CA GLY A 178 -11.31 3.53 -12.05
C GLY A 178 -10.55 2.20 -12.10
N VAL A 179 -11.19 1.14 -12.61
CA VAL A 179 -10.59 -0.18 -12.78
C VAL A 179 -9.48 -0.16 -13.83
N GLY A 180 -9.70 0.51 -14.95
CA GLY A 180 -8.73 0.71 -16.02
C GLY A 180 -7.49 1.45 -15.54
N LEU A 181 -7.66 2.49 -14.73
CA LEU A 181 -6.56 3.21 -14.08
C LEU A 181 -5.81 2.30 -13.11
N ILE A 182 -6.51 1.53 -12.26
CA ILE A 182 -5.86 0.57 -11.36
C ILE A 182 -5.05 -0.49 -12.13
N ILE A 183 -5.58 -1.00 -13.26
CA ILE A 183 -4.89 -1.97 -14.12
C ILE A 183 -3.70 -1.31 -14.83
N PHE A 184 -3.87 -0.10 -15.35
CA PHE A 184 -2.82 0.68 -16.00
C PHE A 184 -1.66 0.96 -15.03
N LEU A 185 -1.95 1.39 -13.81
CA LEU A 185 -0.96 1.63 -12.75
C LEU A 185 -0.23 0.34 -12.31
N LYS A 186 -0.82 -0.85 -12.50
CA LYS A 186 -0.18 -2.15 -12.26
C LYS A 186 0.68 -2.63 -13.43
N THR A 187 0.44 -2.10 -14.64
CA THR A 187 1.15 -2.46 -15.87
C THR A 187 2.56 -1.84 -15.90
N ALA A 188 3.49 -2.45 -16.64
CA ALA A 188 4.89 -2.01 -16.70
C ALA A 188 5.04 -0.53 -17.15
N LEU A 189 4.26 -0.11 -18.15
CA LEU A 189 4.21 1.28 -18.63
C LEU A 189 3.68 2.26 -17.57
N GLY A 190 2.64 1.89 -16.84
CA GLY A 190 2.08 2.74 -15.78
C GLY A 190 3.01 2.88 -14.58
N ARG A 191 3.80 1.85 -14.25
CA ARG A 191 4.87 1.94 -13.24
C ARG A 191 5.94 2.95 -13.65
N VAL A 192 6.42 2.91 -14.90
CA VAL A 192 7.43 3.87 -15.40
C VAL A 192 6.89 5.31 -15.41
N TRP A 193 5.64 5.51 -15.83
CA TRP A 193 5.02 6.85 -15.84
C TRP A 193 4.82 7.39 -14.42
N LEU A 194 4.33 6.56 -13.51
CA LEU A 194 4.22 6.91 -12.08
C LEU A 194 5.58 7.22 -11.47
N ASP A 195 6.61 6.42 -11.77
CA ASP A 195 7.93 6.61 -11.20
C ASP A 195 8.57 7.91 -11.74
N THR A 196 8.32 8.24 -13.00
CA THR A 196 8.72 9.54 -13.59
C THR A 196 7.97 10.71 -12.95
N MET A 197 6.65 10.60 -12.73
CA MET A 197 5.86 11.65 -12.07
C MET A 197 6.24 11.82 -10.60
N LYS A 198 6.52 10.72 -9.88
CA LYS A 198 7.00 10.76 -8.48
C LYS A 198 8.33 11.50 -8.39
N LEU A 199 9.24 11.29 -9.34
CA LEU A 199 10.51 12.01 -9.41
C LEU A 199 10.33 13.51 -9.70
N ALA A 200 9.27 13.89 -10.41
CA ALA A 200 8.93 15.28 -10.69
C ALA A 200 8.26 16.01 -9.51
N THR A 201 7.81 15.29 -8.47
CA THR A 201 7.24 15.95 -7.29
C THR A 201 8.34 16.56 -6.42
N PRO A 202 8.33 17.90 -6.17
CA PRO A 202 9.40 18.61 -5.47
C PRO A 202 9.58 18.20 -3.99
N ILE A 203 8.65 17.43 -3.44
CA ILE A 203 8.72 16.87 -2.08
C ILE A 203 9.85 15.83 -1.94
N PHE A 204 10.16 15.08 -3.00
CA PHE A 204 11.22 14.06 -2.98
C PHE A 204 12.63 14.61 -3.30
N ARG A 205 12.75 15.89 -3.70
CA ARG A 205 14.04 16.51 -4.07
C ARG A 205 14.84 17.04 -2.86
N ARG A 206 14.27 16.98 -1.64
CA ARG A 206 14.90 17.47 -0.41
C ARG A 206 15.09 16.41 0.69
N MET A 207 14.99 15.13 0.37
CA MET A 207 15.39 14.01 1.23
C MET A 207 16.53 13.22 0.59
#